data_AF-A0A7E5X3Y3-F1
#
_entry.id   AF-A0A7E5X3Y3-F1
#
_cell.length_a   1.000
_cell.length_b   1.000
_cell.length_c   1.000
_cell.angle_alpha   90.00
_cell.angle_beta   90.00
_cell.angle_gamma   90.00
#
_symmetry.space_group_name_H-M   'P 1'
#
loop_
_entity.id
_entity.type
_entity.pdbx_description
1 polymer ?
#
loop_
_entity_poly.entity_id
_entity_poly.type
_entity_poly.pdbx_seq_one_letter_code
_entity_poly.pdbx_strand_id
1 'polypeptide(L)'
;MENRNVELLTKVKTPAGERLEEEYRENIGDIRILLAKEYCTMLVGAGDQKAYHHMGPLKKRRSLLAKDAQTFEAYIRVSVQVVYLALGRRHYQEIETETHRLLKSATFNAIKHKAMRAHSGTPAKQTRTTEILMGTCLRRDRHLLTHSPLMNELFCTRPIDYRLKGIGVVKYPE
;
A
#
# COMPACT_ATOMS: atom_id res chain seq x y z
N MET A 1 12.31 -5.15 -15.82
CA MET A 1 12.47 -5.52 -14.39
C MET A 1 12.59 -7.04 -14.19
N GLU A 2 11.87 -7.87 -14.97
CA GLU A 2 11.95 -9.34 -14.97
C GLU A 2 13.40 -9.88 -14.90
N ASN A 3 14.24 -9.51 -15.89
CA ASN A 3 15.62 -10.01 -15.99
C ASN A 3 16.49 -9.63 -14.79
N ARG A 4 16.25 -8.46 -14.18
CA ARG A 4 16.97 -7.99 -13.00
C ARG A 4 16.58 -8.77 -11.76
N ASN A 5 15.32 -9.18 -11.64
CA ASN A 5 14.86 -10.05 -10.55
C ASN A 5 15.41 -11.47 -10.69
N VAL A 6 15.53 -11.98 -11.92
CA VAL A 6 16.17 -13.29 -12.19
C VAL A 6 17.68 -13.23 -11.86
N GLU A 7 18.36 -12.15 -12.22
CA GLU A 7 19.76 -11.92 -11.89
C GLU A 7 20.00 -11.80 -10.36
N LEU A 8 19.06 -11.24 -9.60
CA LEU A 8 19.15 -11.19 -8.14
C LEU A 8 19.11 -12.59 -7.49
N LEU A 9 18.48 -13.59 -8.13
CA LEU A 9 18.46 -14.97 -7.63
C LEU A 9 19.81 -15.66 -7.76
N THR A 10 20.68 -15.20 -8.65
CA THR A 10 22.00 -15.80 -8.90
C THR A 10 23.14 -15.07 -8.19
N LYS A 11 22.89 -13.89 -7.60
CA LYS A 11 23.90 -13.12 -6.88
C LYS A 11 24.21 -13.71 -5.51
N VAL A 12 25.50 -13.79 -5.18
CA VAL A 12 25.98 -14.17 -3.85
C VAL A 12 25.58 -13.11 -2.84
N LYS A 13 24.95 -13.54 -1.75
CA LYS A 13 24.55 -12.65 -0.67
C LYS A 13 25.74 -12.29 0.20
N THR A 14 25.85 -11.00 0.52
CA THR A 14 26.86 -10.50 1.45
C THR A 14 26.18 -9.91 2.69
N PRO A 15 26.81 -9.99 3.88
CA PRO A 15 26.28 -9.37 5.09
C PRO A 15 26.05 -7.85 4.95
N ALA A 16 26.82 -7.18 4.09
CA ALA A 16 26.60 -5.76 3.78
C ALA A 16 25.31 -5.53 2.99
N GLY A 17 25.02 -6.36 1.98
CA GLY A 17 23.78 -6.28 1.22
C GLY A 17 22.54 -6.53 2.07
N GLU A 18 22.61 -7.48 3.01
CA GLU A 18 21.48 -7.77 3.90
C GLU A 18 21.14 -6.61 4.84
N ARG A 19 22.16 -5.92 5.37
CA ARG A 19 21.96 -4.72 6.20
C ARG A 19 21.28 -3.60 5.42
N LEU A 20 21.71 -3.39 4.17
CA LEU A 20 21.13 -2.37 3.30
C LEU A 20 19.66 -2.68 2.95
N GLU A 21 19.34 -3.95 2.68
CA GLU A 21 17.96 -4.38 2.45
C GLU A 21 17.05 -4.16 3.67
N GLU A 22 17.57 -4.37 4.88
CA GLU A 22 16.83 -4.11 6.11
C GLU A 22 16.55 -2.61 6.28
N GLU A 23 17.55 -1.76 6.06
CA GLU A 23 17.40 -0.31 6.11
C GLU A 23 16.33 0.18 5.11
N TYR A 24 16.34 -0.33 3.88
CA TYR A 24 15.28 -0.01 2.92
C TYR A 24 13.91 -0.51 3.37
N ARG A 25 13.83 -1.69 3.99
CA ARG A 25 12.56 -2.23 4.50
C ARG A 25 11.98 -1.34 5.60
N GLU A 26 12.82 -0.89 6.53
CA GLU A 26 12.44 0.02 7.61
C GLU A 26 11.97 1.37 7.06
N ASN A 27 12.78 2.01 6.21
CA ASN A 27 12.44 3.29 5.58
C ASN A 27 11.11 3.23 4.79
N ILE A 28 10.91 2.17 4.00
CA ILE A 28 9.66 1.96 3.27
C ILE A 28 8.50 1.65 4.24
N GLY A 29 8.77 1.00 5.37
CA GLY A 29 7.81 0.78 6.44
C GLY A 29 7.28 2.08 7.03
N ASP A 30 8.15 3.04 7.32
CA ASP A 30 7.75 4.30 7.96
C ASP A 30 6.90 5.15 7.03
N ILE A 31 7.27 5.24 5.75
CA ILE A 31 6.47 5.94 4.72
C ILE A 31 5.11 5.24 4.55
N ARG A 32 5.05 3.91 4.57
CA ARG A 32 3.78 3.17 4.48
C ARG A 32 2.86 3.45 5.66
N ILE A 33 3.38 3.65 6.87
CA ILE A 33 2.55 4.03 8.03
C ILE A 33 1.91 5.40 7.82
N LEU A 34 2.68 6.38 7.33
CA LEU A 34 2.15 7.72 7.05
C LEU A 34 1.02 7.65 6.02
N LEU A 35 1.25 6.91 4.93
CA LEU A 35 0.23 6.73 3.90
C LEU A 35 -0.98 5.93 4.42
N ALA A 36 -0.76 4.92 5.25
CA ALA A 36 -1.81 4.11 5.86
C ALA A 36 -2.71 4.93 6.77
N LYS A 37 -2.13 5.83 7.58
CA LYS A 37 -2.87 6.76 8.42
C LYS A 37 -3.80 7.63 7.57
N GLU A 38 -3.28 8.30 6.54
CA GLU A 38 -4.09 9.18 5.68
C GLU A 38 -5.18 8.39 4.94
N TYR A 39 -4.81 7.22 4.40
CA TYR A 39 -5.75 6.33 3.72
C TYR A 39 -6.90 5.90 4.63
N CYS A 40 -6.60 5.43 5.85
CA CYS A 40 -7.63 4.99 6.78
C CYS A 40 -8.46 6.16 7.32
N THR A 41 -7.87 7.34 7.51
CA THR A 41 -8.59 8.57 7.89
C THR A 41 -9.65 8.93 6.85
N MET A 42 -9.29 8.82 5.56
CA MET A 42 -10.23 8.99 4.46
C MET A 42 -11.33 7.92 4.47
N LEU A 43 -11.00 6.64 4.67
CA LEU A 43 -11.97 5.54 4.69
C LEU A 43 -12.99 5.61 5.83
N VAL A 44 -12.60 6.13 6.99
CA VAL A 44 -13.52 6.28 8.14
C VAL A 44 -14.19 7.66 8.18
N GLY A 45 -13.74 8.60 7.35
CA GLY A 45 -14.23 9.97 7.35
C GLY A 45 -13.86 10.75 8.62
N ALA A 46 -12.65 10.55 9.14
CA ALA A 46 -12.15 11.28 10.31
C ALA A 46 -11.47 12.60 9.93
N GLY A 47 -11.27 13.47 10.92
CA GLY A 47 -10.62 14.78 10.74
C GLY A 47 -11.29 15.62 9.66
N ASP A 48 -10.48 16.22 8.78
CA ASP A 48 -10.93 17.09 7.69
C ASP A 48 -11.77 16.35 6.64
N GLN A 49 -11.68 15.02 6.59
CA GLN A 49 -12.43 14.20 5.64
C GLN A 49 -13.90 14.02 6.04
N LYS A 50 -14.28 14.37 7.28
CA LYS A 50 -15.64 14.20 7.81
C LYS A 50 -16.70 14.93 6.97
N ALA A 51 -16.36 16.10 6.43
CA ALA A 51 -17.27 16.87 5.58
C ALA A 51 -17.59 16.13 4.28
N TYR A 52 -16.58 15.49 3.68
CA TYR A 52 -16.67 14.83 2.37
C TYR A 52 -17.12 13.37 2.44
N HIS A 53 -16.94 12.71 3.59
CA HIS A 53 -17.28 11.29 3.75
C HIS A 53 -18.78 11.04 3.65
N HIS A 54 -19.24 10.09 2.84
CA HIS A 54 -20.67 9.84 2.62
C HIS A 54 -21.36 9.20 3.82
N MET A 55 -20.62 8.48 4.68
CA MET A 55 -21.14 7.89 5.92
C MET A 55 -21.02 8.86 7.10
N GLY A 56 -21.98 8.84 8.01
CA GLY A 56 -21.90 9.52 9.30
C GLY A 56 -23.22 9.50 10.06
N PRO A 57 -23.23 9.77 11.38
CA PRO A 57 -24.44 9.68 12.21
C PRO A 57 -25.58 10.59 11.73
N LEU A 58 -25.23 11.74 11.15
CA LEU A 58 -26.17 12.74 10.63
C LEU A 58 -26.43 12.61 9.11
N LYS A 59 -25.72 11.70 8.43
CA LYS A 59 -25.82 11.50 6.98
C LYS A 59 -26.72 10.30 6.70
N LYS A 60 -27.84 10.50 6.01
CA LYS A 60 -28.80 9.44 5.64
C LYS A 60 -28.30 8.48 4.54
N ARG A 61 -27.05 8.61 4.10
CA ARG A 61 -26.47 7.79 3.03
C ARG A 61 -25.79 6.57 3.63
N ARG A 62 -26.06 5.40 3.06
CA ARG A 62 -25.34 4.15 3.36
C ARG A 62 -24.35 3.86 2.24
N SER A 63 -23.30 3.12 2.58
CA SER A 63 -22.34 2.59 1.62
C SER A 63 -23.06 1.63 0.68
N LEU A 64 -22.81 1.79 -0.61
CA LEU A 64 -23.39 0.95 -1.67
C LEU A 64 -22.21 0.31 -2.40
N LEU A 65 -22.06 -1.00 -2.22
CA LEU A 65 -20.86 -1.75 -2.63
C LEU A 65 -20.40 -1.42 -4.06
N ALA A 66 -21.31 -1.40 -5.03
CA ALA A 66 -20.99 -1.10 -6.43
C ALA A 66 -20.51 0.34 -6.65
N LYS A 67 -21.16 1.32 -6.01
CA LYS A 67 -20.81 2.74 -6.12
C LYS A 67 -19.48 3.03 -5.42
N ASP A 68 -19.28 2.44 -4.24
CA ASP A 68 -18.05 2.59 -3.47
C ASP A 68 -16.87 1.96 -4.23
N ALA A 69 -17.07 0.78 -4.84
CA ALA A 69 -16.08 0.15 -5.70
C ALA A 69 -15.72 1.05 -6.90
N GLN A 70 -16.70 1.62 -7.61
CA GLN A 70 -16.43 2.53 -8.73
C GLN A 70 -15.65 3.78 -8.29
N THR A 71 -16.05 4.37 -7.15
CA THR A 71 -15.39 5.55 -6.59
C THR A 71 -13.95 5.23 -6.17
N PHE A 72 -13.73 4.05 -5.59
CA PHE A 72 -12.40 3.58 -5.21
C PHE A 72 -11.48 3.34 -6.42
N GLU A 73 -11.99 2.77 -7.52
CA GLU A 73 -11.23 2.65 -8.76
C GLU A 73 -10.90 4.00 -9.40
N ALA A 74 -11.78 4.99 -9.27
CA ALA A 74 -11.50 6.36 -9.71
C ALA A 74 -10.39 7.00 -8.85
N TYR A 75 -10.46 6.83 -7.53
CA TYR A 75 -9.44 7.30 -6.59
C TYR A 75 -8.05 6.73 -6.92
N ILE A 76 -7.96 5.42 -7.19
CA ILE A 76 -6.68 4.79 -7.57
C ILE A 76 -6.15 5.38 -8.88
N ARG A 77 -7.01 5.54 -9.90
CA ARG A 77 -6.59 6.15 -11.17
C ARG A 77 -6.06 7.56 -11.01
N VAL A 78 -6.74 8.39 -10.21
CA VAL A 78 -6.26 9.74 -9.90
C VAL A 78 -4.93 9.69 -9.15
N SER A 79 -4.80 8.80 -8.16
CA SER A 79 -3.55 8.64 -7.39
C SER A 79 -2.36 8.29 -8.29
N VAL A 80 -2.54 7.36 -9.25
CA VAL A 80 -1.53 7.01 -10.25
C VAL A 80 -1.14 8.22 -11.08
N GLN A 81 -2.12 9.01 -11.55
CA GLN A 81 -1.86 10.22 -12.35
C GLN A 81 -1.15 11.31 -11.54
N VAL A 82 -1.48 11.50 -10.27
CA VAL A 82 -0.78 12.44 -9.38
C VAL A 82 0.69 12.03 -9.25
N VAL A 83 0.98 10.75 -9.01
CA VAL A 83 2.36 10.28 -8.88
C VAL A 83 3.12 10.41 -10.22
N TYR A 84 2.48 10.09 -11.34
CA TYR A 84 3.10 10.15 -12.66
C TYR A 84 3.35 11.58 -13.14
N LEU A 85 2.29 12.40 -13.17
CA LEU A 85 2.31 13.75 -13.72
C LEU A 85 2.81 14.78 -12.71
N ALA A 86 2.17 14.86 -11.54
CA ALA A 86 2.44 15.93 -10.59
C ALA A 86 3.76 15.73 -9.83
N LEU A 87 4.11 14.49 -9.48
CA LEU A 87 5.39 14.17 -8.84
C LEU A 87 6.51 13.84 -9.86
N GLY A 88 6.22 13.94 -11.17
CA GLY A 88 7.19 13.76 -12.25
C GLY A 88 7.88 12.40 -12.28
N ARG A 89 7.25 11.35 -11.72
CA ARG A 89 7.86 10.02 -11.67
C ARG A 89 7.79 9.34 -13.03
N ARG A 90 8.92 8.77 -13.45
CA ARG A 90 9.03 7.99 -14.68
C ARG A 90 8.55 6.56 -14.40
N HIS A 91 8.07 5.87 -15.43
CA HIS A 91 7.58 4.47 -15.39
C HIS A 91 6.14 4.30 -14.87
N TYR A 92 5.17 4.57 -15.75
CA TYR A 92 3.73 4.55 -15.43
C TYR A 92 3.23 3.19 -14.94
N GLN A 93 3.67 2.09 -15.56
CA GLN A 93 3.17 0.74 -15.25
C GLN A 93 3.59 0.29 -13.84
N GLU A 94 4.80 0.62 -13.44
CA GLU A 94 5.36 0.36 -12.12
C GLU A 94 4.62 1.17 -11.06
N ILE A 95 4.33 2.44 -11.33
CA ILE A 95 3.52 3.29 -10.45
C ILE A 95 2.12 2.70 -10.27
N GLU A 96 1.47 2.30 -11.36
CA GLU A 96 0.14 1.68 -11.34
C GLU A 96 0.14 0.37 -10.53
N THR A 97 1.13 -0.49 -10.77
CA THR A 97 1.30 -1.77 -10.06
C THR A 97 1.50 -1.54 -8.56
N GLU A 98 2.40 -0.64 -8.17
CA GLU A 98 2.69 -0.34 -6.77
C GLU A 98 1.50 0.32 -6.06
N THR A 99 0.79 1.23 -6.73
CA THR A 99 -0.42 1.88 -6.17
C THR A 99 -1.51 0.85 -5.91
N HIS A 100 -1.74 -0.06 -6.85
CA HIS A 100 -2.68 -1.17 -6.65
C HIS A 100 -2.22 -2.12 -5.55
N ARG A 101 -0.91 -2.42 -5.46
CA ARG A 101 -0.36 -3.28 -4.40
C ARG A 101 -0.60 -2.70 -3.02
N LEU A 102 -0.42 -1.39 -2.83
CA LEU A 102 -0.59 -0.73 -1.53
C LEU A 102 -2.07 -0.64 -1.10
N LEU A 103 -2.95 -0.28 -2.03
CA LEU A 103 -4.34 0.07 -1.72
C LEU A 103 -5.32 -1.12 -1.81
N LYS A 104 -5.03 -2.14 -2.61
CA LYS A 104 -5.90 -3.32 -2.76
C LYS A 104 -5.37 -4.52 -2.00
N SER A 105 -6.28 -5.32 -1.44
CA SER A 105 -5.92 -6.65 -0.95
C SER A 105 -5.55 -7.56 -2.13
N ALA A 106 -4.85 -8.66 -1.84
CA ALA A 106 -4.44 -9.63 -2.87
C ALA A 106 -5.64 -10.20 -3.66
N THR A 107 -6.79 -10.35 -3.02
CA THR A 107 -8.03 -10.86 -3.63
C THR A 107 -8.57 -9.89 -4.69
N PHE A 108 -8.59 -8.59 -4.39
CA PHE A 108 -9.19 -7.56 -5.25
C PHE A 108 -8.21 -6.91 -6.23
N ASN A 109 -6.93 -7.30 -6.21
CA ASN A 109 -5.91 -6.72 -7.11
C ASN A 109 -5.96 -7.34 -8.51
N ALA A 110 -6.80 -6.78 -9.38
CA ALA A 110 -6.96 -7.21 -10.77
C ALA A 110 -5.68 -7.11 -11.62
N ILE A 111 -4.80 -6.15 -11.35
CA ILE A 111 -3.53 -6.00 -12.09
C ILE A 111 -2.61 -7.18 -11.81
N LYS A 112 -2.50 -7.57 -10.54
CA LYS A 112 -1.75 -8.77 -10.14
C LYS A 112 -2.31 -10.02 -10.83
N HIS A 113 -3.63 -10.18 -10.84
CA HIS A 113 -4.27 -11.33 -11.52
C HIS A 113 -4.05 -11.31 -13.02
N LYS A 114 -4.08 -10.14 -13.68
CA LYS A 114 -3.79 -10.01 -15.11
C LYS A 114 -2.34 -10.37 -15.42
N ALA A 115 -1.39 -9.87 -14.63
CA ALA A 115 0.03 -10.21 -14.77
C ALA A 115 0.29 -11.71 -14.57
N MET A 116 -0.34 -12.32 -13.56
CA MET A 116 -0.22 -13.75 -13.26
C MET A 116 -0.89 -14.65 -14.32
N ARG A 117 -1.96 -14.18 -14.97
CA ARG A 117 -2.59 -14.89 -16.10
C ARG A 117 -1.79 -14.76 -17.39
N ALA A 118 -1.14 -13.61 -17.61
CA ALA A 118 -0.30 -13.38 -18.78
C ALA A 118 1.01 -14.17 -18.73
N HIS A 119 1.51 -14.49 -17.53
CA HIS A 119 2.68 -15.34 -17.32
C HIS A 119 2.22 -16.74 -16.91
N SER A 120 2.02 -17.64 -17.88
CA SER A 120 1.79 -19.08 -17.65
C SER A 120 3.06 -19.82 -17.17
N GLY A 121 3.90 -19.13 -16.41
CA GLY A 121 5.10 -19.64 -15.76
C GLY A 121 4.87 -19.74 -14.27
N THR A 122 5.60 -20.64 -13.63
CA THR A 122 5.68 -20.89 -12.18
C THR A 122 5.38 -19.64 -11.35
N PRO A 123 4.53 -19.73 -10.30
CA PRO A 123 4.19 -18.57 -9.47
C PRO A 123 5.50 -17.91 -9.05
N ALA A 124 5.64 -16.60 -9.34
CA ALA A 124 6.82 -15.84 -8.99
C ALA A 124 7.16 -16.15 -7.52
N LYS A 125 8.26 -16.90 -7.30
CA LYS A 125 8.73 -17.22 -5.94
C LYS A 125 8.76 -15.90 -5.17
N GLN A 126 8.26 -15.90 -3.92
CA GLN A 126 8.44 -14.75 -3.03
C GLN A 126 9.94 -14.40 -3.06
N THR A 127 10.26 -13.28 -3.68
CA THR A 127 11.62 -12.77 -3.71
C THR A 127 11.80 -11.91 -2.48
N ARG A 128 13.03 -11.81 -1.99
CA ARG A 128 13.32 -10.94 -0.84
C ARG A 128 12.91 -9.48 -1.11
N THR A 129 12.94 -9.05 -2.37
CA THR A 129 12.38 -7.76 -2.81
C THR A 129 10.88 -7.66 -2.55
N THR A 130 10.09 -8.70 -2.83
CA THR A 130 8.65 -8.65 -2.53
C THR A 130 8.38 -8.66 -1.03
N GLU A 131 9.22 -9.31 -0.22
CA GLU A 131 9.16 -9.23 1.24
C GLU A 131 9.47 -7.83 1.75
N ILE A 132 10.51 -7.18 1.21
CA ILE A 132 10.87 -5.78 1.53
C ILE A 132 9.71 -4.84 1.19
N LEU A 133 9.12 -4.98 -0.01
CA LEU A 133 8.03 -4.14 -0.47
C LEU A 133 6.73 -4.35 0.33
N MET A 134 6.41 -5.60 0.69
CA MET A 134 5.19 -5.94 1.43
C MET A 134 5.33 -5.70 2.94
N GLY A 135 6.55 -5.68 3.46
CA GLY A 135 6.86 -5.55 4.87
C GLY A 135 6.42 -6.75 5.71
N THR A 136 6.56 -6.58 7.03
CA THR A 136 6.29 -7.63 8.03
C THR A 136 4.83 -7.66 8.50
N CYS A 137 4.07 -6.60 8.22
CA CYS A 137 2.74 -6.40 8.78
C CYS A 137 1.61 -7.09 8.01
N LEU A 138 1.90 -7.76 6.89
CA LEU A 138 0.89 -8.35 6.03
C LEU A 138 0.17 -9.54 6.68
N ARG A 139 -1.10 -9.38 7.02
CA ARG A 139 -1.95 -10.48 7.51
C ARG A 139 -2.45 -11.31 6.34
N ARG A 140 -2.15 -12.61 6.32
CA ARG A 140 -2.55 -13.54 5.24
C ARG A 140 -3.79 -14.38 5.60
N ASP A 141 -4.24 -14.31 6.85
CA ASP A 141 -4.93 -15.46 7.47
C ASP A 141 -6.46 -15.36 7.49
N ARG A 142 -7.06 -14.32 6.89
CA ARG A 142 -8.52 -14.08 7.00
C ARG A 142 -9.16 -13.71 5.68
N HIS A 143 -9.72 -14.70 4.97
CA HIS A 143 -10.44 -14.50 3.71
C HIS A 143 -11.58 -13.47 3.82
N LEU A 144 -12.33 -13.47 4.92
CA LEU A 144 -13.48 -12.58 5.14
C LEU A 144 -13.11 -11.17 5.64
N LEU A 145 -11.89 -10.96 6.13
CA LEU A 145 -11.39 -9.69 6.67
C LEU A 145 -10.05 -9.33 6.02
N THR A 146 -9.99 -9.46 4.69
CA THR A 146 -8.79 -9.14 3.93
C THR A 146 -8.60 -7.64 3.85
N HIS A 147 -7.66 -7.12 4.62
CA HIS A 147 -7.23 -5.73 4.57
C HIS A 147 -6.22 -5.49 3.44
N SER A 148 -6.17 -4.25 2.93
CA SER A 148 -5.08 -3.84 2.06
C SER A 148 -3.75 -3.82 2.82
N PRO A 149 -2.60 -3.90 2.14
CA PRO A 149 -1.30 -3.77 2.79
C PRO A 149 -1.16 -2.49 3.64
N LEU A 150 -1.69 -1.36 3.18
CA LEU A 150 -1.69 -0.13 3.99
C LEU A 150 -2.53 -0.27 5.27
N MET A 151 -3.75 -0.80 5.19
CA MET A 151 -4.57 -0.99 6.40
C MET A 151 -3.87 -1.90 7.42
N ASN A 152 -3.16 -2.93 6.94
CA ASN A 152 -2.41 -3.84 7.81
C ASN A 152 -1.26 -3.15 8.58
N GLU A 153 -0.65 -2.10 8.04
CA GLU A 153 0.41 -1.35 8.74
C GLU A 153 -0.10 -0.67 10.02
N LEU A 154 -1.35 -0.21 10.06
CA LEU A 154 -1.91 0.42 11.27
C LEU A 154 -2.19 -0.58 12.40
N PHE A 155 -2.56 -1.81 12.04
CA PHE A 155 -2.83 -2.89 12.99
C PHE A 155 -1.62 -3.79 13.23
N CYS A 156 -0.45 -3.35 12.77
CA CYS A 156 0.78 -4.10 12.91
C CYS A 156 1.28 -4.06 14.35
N THR A 157 1.79 -5.20 14.82
CA THR A 157 2.35 -5.35 16.17
C THR A 157 3.81 -4.88 16.27
N ARG A 158 4.41 -4.39 15.18
CA ARG A 158 5.79 -3.88 15.19
C ARG A 158 5.88 -2.60 16.01
N PRO A 159 7.04 -2.30 16.64
CA PRO A 159 7.26 -1.00 17.26
C PRO A 159 7.19 0.08 16.18
N ILE A 160 6.31 1.06 16.38
CA ILE A 160 6.13 2.20 15.49
C ILE A 160 6.38 3.45 16.31
N ASP A 161 7.22 4.35 15.80
CA ASP A 161 7.38 5.68 16.39
C ASP A 161 6.03 6.42 16.37
N TYR A 162 5.50 6.71 17.56
CA TYR A 162 4.22 7.41 17.70
C TYR A 162 4.29 8.84 17.14
N ARG A 163 5.48 9.44 17.02
CA ARG A 163 5.68 10.75 16.39
C ARG A 163 5.28 10.70 14.92
N LEU A 164 5.60 9.61 14.21
CA LEU A 164 5.15 9.41 12.82
C LEU A 164 3.62 9.39 12.72
N LYS A 165 2.94 8.72 13.66
CA LYS A 165 1.46 8.72 13.71
C LYS A 165 0.89 10.10 14.06
N GLY A 166 1.63 10.90 14.83
CA GLY A 166 1.25 12.24 15.27
C GLY A 166 1.46 13.33 14.22
N ILE A 167 2.20 13.08 13.13
CA ILE A 167 2.44 14.07 12.07
C ILE A 167 1.10 14.59 11.53
N GLY A 168 0.92 15.92 11.55
CA GLY A 168 -0.29 16.61 11.09
C GLY A 168 -1.50 16.51 12.03
N VAL A 169 -1.38 15.85 13.18
CA VAL A 169 -2.45 15.75 14.19
C VAL A 169 -2.05 16.46 15.49
N VAL A 170 -0.84 16.20 15.97
CA VAL A 170 -0.31 16.82 17.20
C VAL A 170 0.18 18.21 16.85
N LYS A 171 -0.45 19.23 17.45
CA LYS A 171 0.05 20.60 17.42
C LYS A 171 1.04 20.75 18.57
N TYR A 172 2.28 21.10 18.26
CA TYR A 172 3.26 21.46 19.27
C TYR A 172 3.03 22.93 19.66
N PRO A 173 3.07 23.27 20.95
CA PRO A 173 3.12 24.67 21.34
C PRO A 173 4.36 25.32 20.74
N GLU A 174 4.21 26.56 20.27
CA GLU A 174 5.32 27.41 19.79
C GLU A 174 6.31 27.70 20.92
#